data_AF-A0A944BQ61-F1
#
_entry.id   AF-A0A944BQ61-F1
#
_cell.length_a   1.000
_cell.length_b   1.000
_cell.length_c   1.000
_cell.angle_alpha   90.00
_cell.angle_beta   90.00
_cell.angle_gamma   90.00
#
_symmetry.space_group_name_H-M   'P 1'
#
loop_
_entity.id
_entity.type
_entity.pdbx_description
1 polymer ?
#
loop_
_entity_poly.entity_id
_entity_poly.type
_entity_poly.pdbx_seq_one_letter_code
_entity_poly.pdbx_strand_id
1 'polypeptide(L)'
;MIKGVNRQVLEVHETGTKYFEKALFFVKPEYSTLGERRLNEKALQALSGNDKVPVTRHAKIKNIVLKIVCLLLSAMTGAGVTLLLR
;
A
#
# COMPACT_ATOMS: atom_id res chain seq x y z
N MET A 1 9.53 -1.16 -32.72
CA MET A 1 10.66 -0.68 -31.89
C MET A 1 10.43 0.79 -31.56
N ILE A 2 9.99 1.10 -30.33
CA ILE A 2 9.95 2.49 -29.86
C ILE A 2 11.36 2.83 -29.39
N LYS A 3 12.07 3.65 -30.17
CA LYS A 3 13.38 4.21 -29.84
C LYS A 3 13.24 5.12 -28.62
N GLY A 4 14.11 4.97 -27.62
CA GLY A 4 14.66 6.18 -26.99
C GLY A 4 14.65 6.34 -25.48
N VAL A 5 14.43 5.32 -24.66
CA VAL A 5 14.82 5.43 -23.23
C VAL A 5 15.43 4.12 -22.76
N ASN A 6 16.76 4.08 -22.62
CA ASN A 6 17.48 3.00 -21.95
C ASN A 6 17.13 3.06 -20.45
N ARG A 7 16.04 2.38 -20.06
CA ARG A 7 15.65 2.25 -18.65
C ARG A 7 16.24 0.95 -18.13
N GLN A 8 17.12 1.06 -17.15
CA GLN A 8 17.59 -0.10 -16.40
C GLN A 8 16.40 -0.66 -15.59
N VAL A 9 16.13 -1.95 -15.76
CA VAL A 9 15.11 -2.69 -15.02
C VAL A 9 15.85 -3.61 -14.06
N LEU A 10 15.59 -3.46 -12.76
CA LEU A 10 16.13 -4.35 -11.74
C LEU A 10 15.05 -5.39 -11.39
N GLU A 11 15.38 -6.66 -11.55
CA GLU A 11 14.49 -7.78 -11.19
C GLU A 11 14.92 -8.34 -9.83
N VAL A 12 14.00 -8.36 -8.86
CA VAL A 12 14.25 -8.94 -7.53
C VAL A 12 13.29 -10.11 -7.33
N HIS A 13 13.84 -11.31 -7.20
CA HIS A 13 13.07 -12.54 -6.95
C HIS A 13 12.71 -12.70 -5.46
N GLU A 14 13.59 -12.28 -4.56
CA GLU A 14 13.35 -12.36 -3.12
C GLU A 14 12.54 -11.15 -2.65
N THR A 15 11.22 -11.22 -2.83
CA THR A 15 10.31 -10.16 -2.36
C THR A 15 9.98 -10.26 -0.87
N GLY A 16 10.28 -11.39 -0.22
CA GLY A 16 9.96 -11.63 1.19
C GLY A 16 8.46 -11.80 1.47
N THR A 17 7.61 -11.80 0.44
CA THR A 17 6.15 -11.92 0.58
C THR A 17 5.67 -13.28 0.09
N LYS A 18 4.59 -13.80 0.68
CA LYS A 18 3.93 -15.03 0.19
C LYS A 18 3.05 -14.82 -1.05
N TYR A 19 2.91 -13.58 -1.51
CA TYR A 19 1.92 -13.18 -2.50
C TYR A 19 2.52 -12.88 -3.88
N PHE A 20 3.78 -12.45 -3.93
CA PHE A 20 4.42 -11.97 -5.15
C PHE A 20 5.73 -12.73 -5.42
N GLU A 21 5.85 -13.30 -6.62
CA GLU A 21 7.00 -14.11 -7.05
C GLU A 21 8.24 -13.27 -7.41
N LYS A 22 8.04 -12.06 -7.92
CA LYS A 22 9.12 -11.14 -8.30
C LYS A 22 8.65 -9.69 -8.28
N ALA A 23 9.59 -8.79 -8.02
CA ALA A 23 9.40 -7.34 -8.10
C ALA A 23 10.26 -6.75 -9.22
N LEU A 24 9.66 -5.87 -10.02
CA LEU A 24 10.32 -5.17 -11.12
C LEU A 24 10.46 -3.70 -10.75
N PHE A 25 11.71 -3.22 -10.65
CA PHE A 25 12.01 -1.82 -10.39
C PHE A 25 12.49 -1.15 -11.67
N PHE A 26 11.75 -0.13 -12.11
CA PHE A 26 12.17 0.73 -13.21
C PHE A 26 13.03 1.86 -12.66
N VAL A 27 14.34 1.79 -12.92
CA VAL A 27 15.28 2.81 -12.47
C VAL A 27 15.09 4.06 -13.32
N LYS A 28 14.95 5.21 -12.67
CA LYS A 28 14.94 6.50 -13.37
C LYS A 28 16.31 6.71 -14.05
N PRO A 29 16.35 7.29 -15.26
CA PRO A 29 17.59 7.44 -16.02
C PRO A 29 18.67 8.25 -15.27
N GLU A 30 18.26 9.18 -14.41
CA GLU A 30 19.13 9.98 -13.53
C GLU A 30 20.02 9.13 -12.61
N TYR A 31 19.60 7.89 -12.31
CA TYR A 31 20.25 6.97 -11.38
C TYR A 31 20.80 5.71 -12.06
N SER A 32 20.83 5.65 -13.40
CA SER A 32 21.34 4.47 -14.13
C SER A 32 22.86 4.30 -14.00
N THR A 33 23.58 5.33 -13.56
CA THR A 33 25.03 5.30 -13.30
C THR A 33 25.36 4.85 -11.89
N LEU A 34 24.38 4.72 -10.99
CA LEU A 34 24.60 4.15 -9.66
C LEU A 34 24.84 2.64 -9.78
N GLY A 35 25.85 2.16 -9.07
CA GLY A 35 26.20 0.75 -9.08
C GLY A 35 25.02 -0.14 -8.66
N GLU A 36 24.84 -1.26 -9.38
CA GLU A 36 23.74 -2.22 -9.18
C GLU A 36 23.58 -2.67 -7.73
N ARG A 37 24.67 -2.84 -6.97
CA ARG A 37 24.61 -3.23 -5.55
C ARG A 37 23.76 -2.27 -4.72
N ARG A 38 23.96 -0.95 -4.88
CA ARG A 38 23.20 0.05 -4.12
C ARG A 38 21.73 0.12 -4.54
N LEU A 39 21.45 -0.13 -5.82
CA LEU A 39 20.08 -0.20 -6.32
C LEU A 39 19.36 -1.43 -5.78
N ASN A 40 20.05 -2.58 -5.71
CA ASN A 40 19.52 -3.82 -5.17
C ASN A 40 19.25 -3.73 -3.66
N GLU A 41 20.19 -3.18 -2.88
CA GLU A 41 19.99 -2.94 -1.44
C GLU A 41 18.78 -2.04 -1.17
N LYS A 42 18.60 -0.95 -1.92
CA LYS A 42 17.43 -0.07 -1.79
C LYS A 42 16.13 -0.74 -2.24
N ALA A 43 16.19 -1.59 -3.27
CA ALA A 43 15.04 -2.35 -3.73
C ALA A 43 14.59 -3.36 -2.66
N LEU A 44 15.52 -4.12 -2.08
CA LEU A 44 15.25 -5.01 -0.96
C LEU A 44 14.65 -4.26 0.23
N GLN A 45 15.25 -3.11 0.61
CA GLN A 45 14.72 -2.28 1.69
C GLN A 45 13.28 -1.78 1.41
N ALA A 46 12.94 -1.46 0.16
CA ALA A 46 11.60 -1.06 -0.23
C ALA A 46 10.58 -2.22 -0.18
N LEU A 47 11.03 -3.46 -0.35
CA LEU A 47 10.20 -4.67 -0.28
C LEU A 47 9.93 -5.08 1.18
N SER A 48 10.94 -5.01 2.06
CA SER A 48 10.84 -5.45 3.46
C SER A 48 9.78 -4.73 4.29
N GLY A 49 9.28 -3.57 3.85
CA GLY A 49 8.25 -2.79 4.56
C GLY A 49 6.82 -2.97 4.06
N ASN A 50 6.61 -3.73 2.97
CA ASN A 50 5.38 -3.65 2.15
C ASN A 50 4.61 -4.98 2.02
N ASP A 51 4.49 -5.74 3.10
CA ASP A 51 3.55 -6.88 3.20
C ASP A 51 2.06 -6.49 3.06
N LYS A 52 1.77 -5.21 2.86
CA LYS A 52 0.42 -4.70 2.63
C LYS A 52 0.00 -5.03 1.21
N VAL A 53 -0.65 -6.18 1.06
CA VAL A 53 -1.47 -6.47 -0.12
C VAL A 53 -2.40 -5.29 -0.42
N PRO A 54 -2.58 -4.91 -1.70
CA PRO A 54 -3.48 -3.83 -2.05
C PRO A 54 -4.90 -4.19 -1.60
N VAL A 55 -5.37 -3.52 -0.55
CA VAL A 55 -6.75 -3.64 -0.08
C VAL A 55 -7.66 -3.17 -1.20
N THR A 56 -8.55 -4.07 -1.64
CA THR A 56 -9.51 -3.79 -2.70
C THR A 56 -10.36 -2.56 -2.32
N ARG A 57 -10.75 -1.77 -3.33
CA ARG A 57 -11.55 -0.54 -3.13
C ARG A 57 -12.81 -0.80 -2.29
N HIS A 58 -13.41 -1.97 -2.44
CA HIS A 58 -14.59 -2.40 -1.69
C HIS A 58 -14.34 -2.60 -0.19
N ALA A 59 -13.15 -3.07 0.22
CA ALA A 59 -12.80 -3.25 1.62
C ALA A 59 -12.70 -1.90 2.35
N LYS A 60 -12.16 -0.87 1.68
CA LYS A 60 -12.12 0.50 2.23
C LYS A 60 -13.52 1.07 2.46
N ILE A 61 -14.42 0.92 1.49
CA ILE A 61 -15.79 1.45 1.59
C ILE A 61 -16.57 0.78 2.74
N LYS A 62 -16.48 -0.55 2.87
CA LYS A 62 -17.12 -1.29 3.98
C LYS A 62 -16.68 -0.77 5.35
N ASN A 63 -15.38 -0.55 5.55
CA ASN A 63 -14.87 -0.03 6.82
C ASN A 63 -15.34 1.41 7.12
N ILE A 64 -15.50 2.24 6.10
CA ILE A 64 -16.03 3.61 6.29
C ILE A 64 -17.52 3.56 6.68
N VAL A 65 -18.32 2.76 5.96
CA VAL A 65 -19.75 2.61 6.25
C VAL A 65 -19.97 2.08 7.66
N LEU A 66 -19.21 1.05 8.07
CA LEU A 66 -19.32 0.45 9.39
C LEU A 66 -18.98 1.44 10.52
N LYS A 67 -17.98 2.30 10.31
CA LYS A 67 -17.64 3.38 11.26
C LYS A 67 -18.75 4.42 11.39
N ILE A 68 -19.36 4.82 10.28
CA ILE A 68 -20.47 5.80 10.28
C ILE A 68 -21.69 5.23 11.00
N VAL A 69 -22.04 3.96 10.76
CA VAL A 69 -23.16 3.29 11.44
C VAL A 69 -22.92 3.20 12.95
N CYS A 70 -21.70 2.83 13.38
CA CYS A 70 -21.35 2.82 14.81
C CYS A 70 -21.48 4.21 15.47
N LEU A 71 -21.07 5.27 14.76
CA LEU A 71 -21.19 6.65 15.25
C LEU A 71 -22.65 7.10 15.41
N LEU A 72 -23.52 6.73 14.48
CA LEU A 72 -24.95 7.04 14.56
C LEU A 72 -25.63 6.28 15.70
N LEU A 73 -25.29 5.00 15.88
CA LEU A 73 -25.84 4.18 16.95
C LEU A 73 -25.47 4.71 18.34
N SER A 74 -24.21 5.11 18.55
CA SER A 74 -23.77 5.66 19.84
C SER A 74 -24.40 7.02 20.14
N ALA A 75 -24.57 7.88 19.13
CA ALA A 75 -25.26 9.15 19.29
C ALA A 75 -26.74 8.98 19.68
N MET A 76 -27.43 7.98 19.10
CA MET A 76 -28.82 7.68 19.45
C MET A 76 -28.96 7.14 20.87
N THR A 77 -28.00 6.35 21.37
CA THR A 77 -28.05 5.84 22.75
C THR A 77 -27.91 6.98 23.76
N GLY A 78 -27.01 7.94 23.52
CA GLY A 78 -26.84 9.10 24.40
C GLY A 78 -28.06 10.03 24.44
N ALA A 79 -28.71 10.26 23.29
CA ALA A 79 -29.92 11.08 23.20
C ALA A 79 -31.13 10.41 23.90
N GLY A 80 -31.26 9.08 23.81
CA GLY A 80 -32.33 8.34 24.49
C GLY A 80 -32.23 8.40 26.00
N VAL A 81 -31.02 8.25 26.56
CA VAL A 81 -30.79 8.31 28.01
C VAL A 81 -31.05 9.71 28.57
N THR A 82 -30.66 10.76 27.84
CA THR A 82 -30.89 12.15 28.27
C THR A 82 -32.38 12.55 28.23
N LEU A 83 -33.18 11.98 27.33
CA LEU A 83 -34.63 12.17 27.30
C LEU A 83 -35.37 11.37 28.40
N LEU A 84 -34.81 10.24 28.84
CA LEU A 84 -35.37 9.44 29.94
C LEU A 84 -35.04 9.99 31.34
N LEU A 85 -33.94 10.75 31.47
CA LEU A 85 -33.51 11.40 32.71
C LEU A 85 -34.06 12.82 32.90
N ARG A 86 -34.85 13.33 31.94
CA ARG A 86 -35.49 14.65 31.98
C ARG A 86 -36.97 14.52 32.31
#